data_AF-A0A250FCK0-F1
#
_entry.id   AF-A0A250FCK0-F1
#
_cell.length_a   1.000
_cell.length_b   1.000
_cell.length_c   1.000
_cell.angle_alpha   90.00
_cell.angle_beta   90.00
_cell.angle_gamma   90.00
#
_symmetry.space_group_name_H-M   'P 1'
#
loop_
_entity.id
_entity.type
_entity.pdbx_description
1 polymer ?
#
loop_
_entity_poly.entity_id
_entity_poly.type
_entity_poly.pdbx_seq_one_letter_code
_entity_poly.pdbx_strand_id
1 'polypeptide(L)'
;MKIGRYSFVNITKDDDIDYQKWIDFIESHKDYFIWYEDTEDGIYRKNNMDKVPNDFKEGILYKLNKTNVYCTKKLSKNSWDCIISYNIENNISVHLEKKITKPIAEILLEMANYLEAKIIIDDKKEFISLEQLE
;
A
#
# COMPACT_ATOMS: atom_id res chain seq x y z
N MET A 1 -12.44 9.73 14.41
CA MET A 1 -12.05 8.28 14.38
C MET A 1 -10.54 8.14 14.52
N LYS A 2 -10.06 7.06 15.15
CA LYS A 2 -8.62 6.85 15.36
C LYS A 2 -8.11 5.71 14.49
N ILE A 3 -7.28 6.03 13.49
CA ILE A 3 -6.55 5.06 12.68
C ILE A 3 -5.09 5.12 13.13
N GLY A 4 -4.68 4.10 13.89
CA GLY A 4 -3.43 4.05 14.62
C GLY A 4 -2.38 3.16 13.94
N ARG A 5 -1.24 3.03 14.61
CA ARG A 5 -0.28 1.97 14.31
C ARG A 5 -0.99 0.61 14.41
N TYR A 6 -0.79 -0.25 13.41
CA TYR A 6 -1.43 -1.57 13.30
C TYR A 6 -2.94 -1.58 13.11
N SER A 7 -3.58 -0.45 12.80
CA SER A 7 -4.95 -0.51 12.26
C SER A 7 -4.93 -1.28 10.95
N PHE A 8 -5.90 -2.18 10.76
CA PHE A 8 -6.07 -2.87 9.48
C PHE A 8 -6.81 -1.93 8.54
N VAL A 9 -6.13 -1.44 7.52
CA VAL A 9 -6.69 -0.53 6.54
C VAL A 9 -6.73 -1.26 5.20
N ASN A 10 -7.92 -1.59 4.73
CA ASN A 10 -8.14 -2.33 3.50
C ASN A 10 -8.88 -1.45 2.50
N ILE A 11 -8.38 -1.34 1.28
CA ILE A 11 -9.14 -0.81 0.14
C ILE A 11 -9.70 -2.03 -0.60
N THR A 12 -11.02 -2.10 -0.70
CA THR A 12 -11.74 -3.27 -1.20
C THR A 12 -12.97 -2.86 -2.02
N LYS A 13 -13.38 -3.69 -2.97
CA LYS A 13 -14.65 -3.56 -3.69
C LYS A 13 -15.35 -4.93 -3.72
N ASP A 14 -16.61 -4.95 -4.16
CA ASP A 14 -17.40 -6.20 -4.18
C ASP A 14 -16.84 -7.25 -5.17
N ASP A 15 -16.23 -6.80 -6.28
CA ASP A 15 -15.43 -7.65 -7.19
C ASP A 15 -13.91 -7.40 -7.00
N ASP A 16 -13.09 -7.91 -7.91
CA ASP A 16 -11.64 -7.71 -7.89
C ASP A 16 -11.22 -6.26 -8.22
N ILE A 17 -10.27 -5.69 -7.48
CA ILE A 17 -9.60 -4.44 -7.87
C ILE A 17 -8.79 -4.70 -9.14
N ASP A 18 -8.97 -3.87 -10.16
CA ASP A 18 -8.22 -3.97 -11.41
C ASP A 18 -6.72 -3.69 -11.17
N TYR A 19 -5.89 -4.70 -11.43
CA TYR A 19 -4.44 -4.62 -11.21
C TYR A 19 -3.76 -3.57 -12.10
N GLN A 20 -4.23 -3.36 -13.32
CA GLN A 20 -3.67 -2.33 -14.19
C GLN A 20 -4.03 -0.93 -13.71
N LYS A 21 -5.28 -0.71 -13.25
CA LYS A 21 -5.65 0.56 -12.60
C LYS A 21 -4.81 0.83 -11.35
N TRP A 22 -4.50 -0.19 -10.55
CA TRP A 22 -3.58 -0.07 -9.42
C TRP A 22 -2.19 0.44 -9.87
N ILE A 23 -1.60 -0.20 -10.89
CA ILE A 23 -0.31 0.24 -11.46
C ILE A 23 -0.42 1.68 -11.94
N ASP A 24 -1.44 2.01 -12.73
CA ASP A 24 -1.61 3.34 -13.33
C ASP A 24 -1.74 4.43 -12.24
N PHE A 25 -2.42 4.14 -11.14
CA PHE A 25 -2.52 5.05 -10.01
C PHE A 25 -1.14 5.32 -9.38
N ILE A 26 -0.35 4.28 -9.11
CA ILE A 26 0.98 4.46 -8.54
C ILE A 26 1.93 5.19 -9.51
N GLU A 27 1.90 4.84 -10.79
CA GLU A 27 2.74 5.45 -11.82
C GLU A 27 2.43 6.94 -12.05
N SER A 28 1.17 7.35 -11.85
CA SER A 28 0.75 8.77 -11.90
C SER A 28 1.06 9.54 -10.61
N HIS A 29 1.40 8.84 -9.52
CA HIS A 29 1.66 9.42 -8.19
C HIS A 29 3.07 9.10 -7.66
N LYS A 30 4.08 8.98 -8.53
CA LYS A 30 5.49 8.67 -8.17
C LYS A 30 6.13 9.64 -7.19
N ASP A 31 5.59 10.85 -7.09
CA ASP A 31 6.02 11.82 -6.08
C ASP A 31 5.71 11.35 -4.65
N TYR A 32 4.65 10.56 -4.48
CA TYR A 32 4.16 10.05 -3.21
C TYR A 32 4.57 8.59 -2.96
N PHE A 33 4.93 7.87 -4.02
CA PHE A 33 5.11 6.42 -3.98
C PHE A 33 6.39 5.95 -4.68
N ILE A 34 7.01 4.91 -4.12
CA ILE A 34 8.13 4.19 -4.75
C ILE A 34 7.85 2.69 -4.72
N TRP A 35 7.95 2.01 -5.86
CA TRP A 35 7.81 0.56 -5.90
C TRP A 35 8.88 -0.13 -5.06
N TYR A 36 8.53 -1.22 -4.38
CA TYR A 36 9.50 -1.97 -3.59
C TYR A 36 10.71 -2.40 -4.42
N GLU A 37 10.48 -2.88 -5.65
CA GLU A 37 11.53 -3.29 -6.59
C GLU A 37 12.52 -2.19 -6.98
N ASP A 38 12.13 -0.92 -6.81
CA ASP A 38 12.96 0.26 -7.08
C ASP A 38 13.69 0.78 -5.83
N THR A 39 13.42 0.20 -4.64
CA THR A 39 14.15 0.52 -3.41
C THR A 39 15.51 -0.18 -3.36
N GLU A 40 16.43 0.34 -2.53
CA GLU A 40 17.74 -0.30 -2.32
C GLU A 40 17.60 -1.77 -1.85
N ASP A 41 16.67 -2.06 -0.93
CA ASP A 41 16.41 -3.44 -0.49
C ASP A 41 15.82 -4.29 -1.62
N GLY A 42 14.84 -3.78 -2.38
CA GLY A 42 14.27 -4.50 -3.52
C GLY A 42 15.30 -4.85 -4.59
N ILE A 43 16.15 -3.89 -4.96
CA ILE A 43 17.26 -4.10 -5.90
C ILE A 43 18.24 -5.15 -5.34
N TYR A 44 18.59 -5.05 -4.05
CA TYR A 44 19.45 -6.03 -3.40
C TYR A 44 18.86 -7.45 -3.43
N ARG A 45 17.56 -7.60 -3.12
CA ARG A 45 16.87 -8.90 -3.14
C ARG A 45 16.79 -9.48 -4.54
N LYS A 46 16.46 -8.66 -5.54
CA LYS A 46 16.40 -9.07 -6.94
C LYS A 46 17.73 -9.63 -7.43
N ASN A 47 18.84 -8.99 -7.06
CA ASN A 47 20.19 -9.39 -7.48
C ASN A 47 20.78 -10.57 -6.68
N ASN A 48 20.15 -11.00 -5.57
CA ASN A 48 20.65 -12.06 -4.70
C ASN A 48 19.61 -13.16 -4.45
N MET A 49 18.65 -13.32 -5.36
CA MET A 49 17.55 -14.30 -5.23
C MET A 49 18.04 -15.75 -5.15
N ASP A 50 19.20 -16.05 -5.74
CA ASP A 50 19.89 -17.34 -5.66
C ASP A 50 20.28 -17.72 -4.23
N LYS A 51 20.54 -16.73 -3.37
CA LYS A 51 20.94 -16.90 -1.95
C LYS A 51 19.76 -16.98 -1.00
N VAL A 52 18.55 -16.72 -1.46
CA VAL A 52 17.33 -16.77 -0.64
C VAL A 52 16.93 -18.24 -0.49
N PRO A 53 16.64 -18.75 0.73
CA PRO A 53 16.09 -20.10 0.90
C PRO A 53 14.74 -20.22 0.19
N ASN A 54 14.46 -21.37 -0.42
CA ASN A 54 13.28 -21.56 -1.28
C ASN A 54 11.96 -21.14 -0.60
N ASP A 55 11.81 -21.45 0.69
CA ASP A 55 10.61 -21.13 1.49
C ASP A 55 10.31 -19.62 1.58
N PHE A 56 11.30 -18.75 1.32
CA PHE A 56 11.13 -17.30 1.32
C PHE A 56 11.06 -16.68 -0.09
N LYS A 57 11.42 -17.42 -1.14
CA LYS A 57 11.52 -16.86 -2.50
C LYS A 57 10.19 -16.36 -3.01
N GLU A 58 9.13 -17.12 -2.80
CA GLU A 58 7.78 -16.77 -3.27
C GLU A 58 7.32 -15.43 -2.70
N GLY A 59 7.46 -15.23 -1.39
CA GLY A 59 7.10 -13.97 -0.74
C GLY A 59 7.94 -12.77 -1.20
N ILE A 60 9.21 -12.97 -1.57
CA ILE A 60 10.04 -11.89 -2.10
C ILE A 60 9.67 -11.60 -3.56
N LEU A 61 9.51 -12.63 -4.40
CA LEU A 61 9.11 -12.48 -5.80
C LEU A 61 7.77 -11.77 -5.93
N TYR A 62 6.82 -12.12 -5.07
CA TYR A 62 5.55 -11.43 -4.96
C TYR A 62 5.75 -9.91 -4.79
N LYS A 63 6.58 -9.48 -3.83
CA LYS A 63 6.87 -8.05 -3.57
C LYS A 63 7.59 -7.35 -4.72
N LEU A 64 8.36 -8.09 -5.52
CA LEU A 64 9.14 -7.61 -6.66
C LEU A 64 8.35 -7.58 -7.98
N ASN A 65 7.02 -7.62 -7.91
CA ASN A 65 6.14 -7.65 -9.07
C ASN A 65 5.06 -6.56 -8.97
N LYS A 66 5.45 -5.32 -8.70
CA LYS A 66 4.54 -4.16 -8.55
C LYS A 66 3.34 -4.37 -7.60
N THR A 67 3.51 -5.22 -6.59
CA THR A 67 2.48 -5.47 -5.56
C THR A 67 2.69 -4.56 -4.37
N ASN A 68 3.94 -4.29 -3.99
CA ASN A 68 4.29 -3.50 -2.82
C ASN A 68 4.84 -2.13 -3.20
N VAL A 69 4.30 -1.10 -2.58
CA VAL A 69 4.72 0.28 -2.77
C VAL A 69 4.90 0.98 -1.43
N TYR A 70 5.97 1.77 -1.31
CA TYR A 70 6.33 2.47 -0.08
C TYR A 70 6.03 3.96 -0.24
N CYS A 71 5.56 4.58 0.82
CA CYS A 71 5.28 6.01 0.83
C CYS A 71 6.60 6.80 0.86
N THR A 72 6.72 7.84 0.04
CA THR A 72 7.94 8.66 -0.03
C THR A 72 8.00 9.67 1.12
N LYS A 73 9.08 10.45 1.16
CA LYS A 73 9.25 11.56 2.11
C LYS A 73 8.16 12.63 2.04
N LYS A 74 7.38 12.69 0.95
CA LYS A 74 6.22 13.59 0.86
C LYS A 74 5.07 13.16 1.80
N LEU A 75 4.95 11.87 2.09
CA LEU A 75 3.88 11.31 2.91
C LEU A 75 4.35 10.90 4.30
N SER A 76 5.57 10.38 4.43
CA SER A 76 6.07 9.79 5.67
C SER A 76 7.54 10.09 5.94
N LYS A 77 7.97 10.03 7.21
CA LYS A 77 9.37 10.29 7.57
C LYS A 77 10.29 9.19 7.03
N ASN A 78 9.86 7.94 7.13
CA ASN A 78 10.54 6.78 6.58
C ASN A 78 9.63 6.03 5.59
N SER A 79 10.21 5.36 4.61
CA SER A 79 9.46 4.62 3.59
C SER A 79 8.68 3.44 4.14
N TRP A 80 9.17 2.80 5.20
CA TRP A 80 8.46 1.72 5.92
C TRP A 80 7.39 2.22 6.90
N ASP A 81 7.21 3.53 7.07
CA ASP A 81 6.15 4.03 7.96
C ASP A 81 4.74 3.78 7.37
N CYS A 82 4.66 3.60 6.05
CA CYS A 82 3.44 3.46 5.25
C CYS A 82 3.76 2.58 4.03
N ILE A 83 3.22 1.37 4.01
CA ILE A 83 3.40 0.39 2.94
C ILE A 83 2.02 0.02 2.42
N ILE A 84 1.82 0.09 1.12
CA ILE A 84 0.58 -0.29 0.47
C ILE A 84 0.87 -1.53 -0.38
N SER A 85 0.06 -2.58 -0.24
CA SER A 85 0.26 -3.86 -0.91
C SER A 85 -1.01 -4.30 -1.64
N TYR A 86 -0.91 -4.53 -2.94
CA TYR A 86 -1.93 -5.20 -3.74
C TYR A 86 -1.84 -6.70 -3.49
N ASN A 87 -2.88 -7.29 -2.89
CA ASN A 87 -2.95 -8.67 -2.41
C ASN A 87 -3.43 -9.65 -3.48
N ILE A 88 -3.10 -10.93 -3.28
CA ILE A 88 -3.52 -12.04 -4.17
C ILE A 88 -5.05 -12.15 -4.25
N GLU A 89 -5.76 -11.76 -3.19
CA GLU A 89 -7.22 -11.67 -3.13
C GLU A 89 -7.77 -10.41 -3.84
N ASN A 90 -6.97 -9.76 -4.70
CA ASN A 90 -7.29 -8.56 -5.47
C ASN A 90 -7.88 -7.42 -4.62
N ASN A 91 -7.47 -7.35 -3.35
CA ASN A 91 -7.71 -6.22 -2.45
C ASN A 91 -6.39 -5.51 -2.16
N ILE A 92 -6.44 -4.33 -1.58
CA ILE A 92 -5.24 -3.58 -1.21
C ILE A 92 -5.20 -3.43 0.31
N SER A 93 -4.06 -3.75 0.90
CA SER A 93 -3.79 -3.55 2.32
C SER A 93 -2.84 -2.37 2.52
N VAL A 94 -3.10 -1.56 3.55
CA VAL A 94 -2.24 -0.45 3.95
C VAL A 94 -1.72 -0.74 5.36
N HIS A 95 -0.41 -0.92 5.46
CA HIS A 95 0.29 -1.08 6.72
C HIS A 95 0.84 0.26 7.20
N LEU A 96 0.53 0.60 8.46
CA LEU A 96 0.95 1.85 9.10
C LEU A 96 1.76 1.55 10.37
N GLU A 97 3.00 2.04 10.43
CA GLU A 97 3.82 1.98 11.65
C GLU A 97 3.53 3.12 12.63
N LYS A 98 2.72 4.09 12.23
CA LYS A 98 2.35 5.28 13.02
C LYS A 98 0.86 5.59 12.83
N LYS A 99 0.35 6.54 13.61
CA LYS A 99 -0.98 7.11 13.35
C LYS A 99 -1.02 7.67 11.93
N ILE A 100 -2.14 7.44 11.22
CA ILE A 100 -2.34 8.01 9.90
C ILE A 100 -2.24 9.55 9.95
N THR A 101 -1.60 10.14 8.95
CA THR A 101 -1.54 11.58 8.76
C THR A 101 -2.64 12.02 7.79
N LYS A 102 -3.03 13.31 7.81
CA LYS A 102 -4.00 13.84 6.84
C LYS A 102 -3.56 13.61 5.38
N PRO A 103 -2.29 13.86 4.98
CA PRO A 103 -1.85 13.60 3.61
C PRO A 103 -1.92 12.12 3.20
N ILE A 104 -1.60 11.19 4.11
CA ILE A 104 -1.76 9.75 3.81
C ILE A 104 -3.24 9.41 3.65
N ALA A 105 -4.10 9.91 4.53
CA ALA A 105 -5.54 9.64 4.42
C ALA A 105 -6.15 10.22 3.14
N GLU A 106 -5.71 11.40 2.71
CA GLU A 106 -6.14 12.07 1.49
C GLU A 106 -5.77 11.26 0.24
N ILE A 107 -4.51 10.83 0.10
CA ILE A 107 -4.09 10.03 -1.05
C ILE A 107 -4.75 8.65 -1.08
N LEU A 108 -5.05 8.06 0.08
CA LEU A 108 -5.79 6.79 0.15
C LEU A 108 -7.25 6.95 -0.30
N LEU A 109 -7.91 8.06 0.08
CA LEU A 109 -9.27 8.36 -0.40
C LEU A 109 -9.28 8.57 -1.91
N GLU A 110 -8.29 9.29 -2.45
CA GLU A 110 -8.12 9.46 -3.89
C GLU A 110 -7.91 8.13 -4.60
N MET A 111 -7.02 7.27 -4.07
CA MET A 111 -6.77 5.92 -4.57
C MET A 111 -8.04 5.07 -4.58
N ALA A 112 -8.78 5.03 -3.47
CA ALA A 112 -10.01 4.26 -3.38
C ALA A 112 -11.05 4.74 -4.40
N ASN A 113 -11.20 6.06 -4.56
CA ASN A 113 -12.11 6.63 -5.55
C ASN A 113 -11.71 6.28 -7.00
N TYR A 114 -10.42 6.36 -7.34
CA TYR A 114 -9.92 5.98 -8.67
C TYR A 114 -10.16 4.49 -8.99
N LEU A 115 -10.01 3.64 -7.98
CA LEU A 115 -10.21 2.19 -8.09
C LEU A 115 -11.68 1.75 -7.97
N GLU A 116 -12.61 2.69 -7.80
CA GLU A 116 -14.02 2.42 -7.56
C GLU A 116 -14.24 1.48 -6.35
N ALA A 117 -13.47 1.72 -5.29
CA ALA A 117 -13.37 0.90 -4.10
C ALA A 117 -13.68 1.70 -2.82
N LYS A 118 -13.83 0.98 -1.71
CA LYS A 118 -14.08 1.53 -0.37
C LYS A 118 -12.91 1.27 0.55
N ILE A 119 -12.70 2.16 1.52
CA ILE A 119 -11.71 1.98 2.58
C ILE A 119 -12.40 1.43 3.82
N ILE A 120 -12.01 0.23 4.25
CA ILE A 120 -12.49 -0.43 5.46
C ILE A 120 -11.38 -0.43 6.51
N ILE A 121 -11.72 0.06 7.70
CA ILE A 121 -10.84 0.14 8.87
C ILE A 121 -11.27 -0.90 9.89
N ASP A 122 -10.31 -1.70 10.35
CA ASP A 122 -10.46 -2.78 11.35
C ASP A 122 -11.65 -3.70 11.03
N ASP A 123 -11.85 -3.98 9.74
CA ASP A 123 -12.92 -4.81 9.15
C ASP A 123 -14.34 -4.41 9.55
N LYS A 124 -14.54 -3.16 9.97
CA LYS A 124 -15.79 -2.71 10.59
C LYS A 124 -16.29 -1.36 10.09
N LYS A 125 -15.39 -0.41 9.85
CA LYS A 125 -15.77 0.98 9.63
C LYS A 125 -15.34 1.44 8.26
N GLU A 126 -16.28 1.97 7.49
CA GLU A 126 -15.96 2.63 6.24
C GLU A 126 -15.36 4.02 6.51
N PHE A 127 -14.21 4.29 5.90
CA PHE A 127 -13.55 5.59 5.90
C PHE A 127 -13.84 6.30 4.58
N ILE A 128 -14.69 7.33 4.65
CA ILE A 128 -15.28 8.06 3.53
C ILE A 128 -14.79 9.51 3.44
N SER A 129 -14.32 10.11 4.55
CA SER A 129 -13.88 11.50 4.55
C SER A 129 -12.87 11.83 5.65
N LEU A 130 -12.07 12.87 5.43
CA LEU A 130 -11.07 13.34 6.39
C LEU A 130 -11.68 13.87 7.70
N GLU A 131 -12.96 14.30 7.70
CA GLU A 131 -13.69 14.72 8.90
C GLU A 131 -13.78 13.59 9.92
N GLN A 132 -13.80 12.33 9.45
CA GLN A 132 -13.76 11.18 10.34
C GLN A 132 -12.42 11.05 11.07
N LEU A 133 -11.38 11.84 10.81
CA LEU A 133 -10.13 11.84 11.60
C LEU A 133 -10.14 12.82 12.78
N GLU A 134 -11.17 13.66 12.86
CA GLU A 134 -11.45 14.53 14.01
C GLU A 134 -11.97 13.67 15.21
#